data_AF-A0A8I1PTI4-F1
#
_entry.id   AF-A0A8I1PTI4-F1
#
_cell.length_a   1.000
_cell.length_b   1.000
_cell.length_c   1.000
_cell.angle_alpha   90.00
_cell.angle_beta   90.00
_cell.angle_gamma   90.00
#
_symmetry.space_group_name_H-M   'P 1'
#
loop_
_entity.id
_entity.type
_entity.pdbx_description
1 polymer ?
#
loop_
_entity_poly.entity_id
_entity_poly.type
_entity_poly.pdbx_seq_one_letter_code
_entity_poly.pdbx_strand_id
1 'polypeptide(L)'
;MSNKLQRSFADAQRFLLDVLASPSFAHGYYEIGQKVRGQLRPASLMEWLSVHGYRTTPTHILHGLEHLRDSHLSYWAGIYGETVLEKPGEAAPGGPPLAIIDDETILLDNVPISDFQFSNRNLTWGKGNSQSAGNLRFDEIRTADGPAQLSGSGSRKVFNGSLIQNQCEPGAPPLPYTGRIGPVTTWPLDNWSGAYTTWTASAASKARGPDLIVQDRSLVLLDGIPIRNFNYSSVGHMLSWGLDYNATAGRLAFGNGPACTDTNQPGGFSGTIQTADDSPVLSYQGELSAPTSLCGWVGVYGQTMIEESGGHHANGPELVILADGQVALDGCSVRNPRYDADTQVLAWSASGNGTSGRIAFRQGPASTLHKQVRKCFQGTLQLTATGPEFPFSGIPGQPYSGGGGFQEEALLKACMDKGVAIGMISRITLPYRQNKPANWGGTKGQWSGERIPAKRNMGKDIETY
;
A
#
# COMPACT_ATOMS: atom_id res chain seq x y z
N MET A 1 -41.22 22.70 -8.09
CA MET A 1 -40.80 21.27 -8.16
C MET A 1 -39.29 21.02 -7.94
N SER A 2 -38.45 22.04 -7.71
CA SER A 2 -36.97 21.90 -7.59
C SER A 2 -36.45 21.31 -6.26
N ASN A 3 -37.10 21.58 -5.13
CA ASN A 3 -36.52 21.35 -3.79
C ASN A 3 -36.59 19.87 -3.31
N LYS A 4 -37.57 19.09 -3.77
CA LYS A 4 -37.71 17.66 -3.37
C LYS A 4 -36.70 16.75 -4.08
N LEU A 5 -36.45 16.98 -5.37
CA LEU A 5 -35.44 16.26 -6.15
C LEU A 5 -34.03 16.53 -5.62
N GLN A 6 -33.73 17.81 -5.32
CA GLN A 6 -32.50 18.25 -4.64
C GLN A 6 -32.22 17.47 -3.36
N ARG A 7 -33.19 17.46 -2.44
CA ARG A 7 -33.05 16.79 -1.13
C ARG A 7 -32.88 15.29 -1.29
N SER A 8 -33.61 14.68 -2.22
CA SER A 8 -33.52 13.24 -2.48
C SER A 8 -32.15 12.82 -3.03
N PHE A 9 -31.54 13.66 -3.87
CA PHE A 9 -30.19 13.45 -4.37
C PHE A 9 -29.12 13.69 -3.30
N ALA A 10 -29.26 14.74 -2.48
CA ALA A 10 -28.36 14.99 -1.36
C ALA A 10 -28.39 13.84 -0.34
N ASP A 11 -29.56 13.27 -0.05
CA ASP A 11 -29.68 12.07 0.79
C ASP A 11 -29.06 10.82 0.14
N ALA A 12 -29.08 10.73 -1.20
CA ALA A 12 -28.39 9.66 -1.92
C ALA A 12 -26.86 9.77 -1.76
N GLN A 13 -26.32 10.98 -1.87
CA GLN A 13 -24.89 11.25 -1.66
C GLN A 13 -24.50 10.97 -0.21
N ARG A 14 -25.30 11.43 0.76
CA ARG A 14 -25.08 11.14 2.19
C ARG A 14 -25.04 9.64 2.46
N PHE A 15 -26.03 8.90 1.98
CA PHE A 15 -26.06 7.44 2.11
C PHE A 15 -24.78 6.78 1.58
N LEU A 16 -24.30 7.19 0.40
CA LEU A 16 -23.10 6.61 -0.20
C LEU A 16 -21.80 7.01 0.55
N LEU A 17 -21.72 8.22 1.10
CA LEU A 17 -20.60 8.63 1.95
C LEU A 17 -20.60 7.85 3.27
N ASP A 18 -21.76 7.62 3.87
CA ASP A 18 -21.90 6.82 5.09
C ASP A 18 -21.49 5.35 4.82
N VAL A 19 -21.81 4.81 3.64
CA VAL A 19 -21.32 3.49 3.20
C VAL A 19 -19.80 3.46 3.02
N LEU A 20 -19.18 4.52 2.49
CA LEU A 20 -17.73 4.60 2.34
C LEU A 20 -17.00 4.75 3.68
N ALA A 21 -17.63 5.44 4.64
CA ALA A 21 -17.13 5.59 6.00
C ALA A 21 -17.32 4.31 6.83
N SER A 22 -18.41 3.58 6.62
CA SER A 22 -18.76 2.35 7.33
C SER A 22 -19.23 1.27 6.34
N PRO A 23 -18.30 0.51 5.71
CA PRO A 23 -18.63 -0.47 4.67
C PRO A 23 -19.63 -1.56 5.09
N SER A 24 -19.66 -1.93 6.37
CA SER A 24 -20.64 -2.88 6.92
C SER A 24 -22.09 -2.42 6.74
N PHE A 25 -22.32 -1.10 6.66
CA PHE A 25 -23.64 -0.51 6.42
C PHE A 25 -24.25 -0.90 5.07
N ALA A 26 -23.41 -1.19 4.07
CA ALA A 26 -23.88 -1.66 2.77
C ALA A 26 -24.54 -3.04 2.82
N HIS A 27 -24.21 -3.87 3.81
CA HIS A 27 -24.69 -5.24 3.91
C HIS A 27 -26.21 -5.30 4.05
N GLY A 28 -26.78 -4.50 4.97
CA GLY A 28 -28.24 -4.47 5.18
C GLY A 28 -29.03 -4.05 3.94
N TYR A 29 -28.54 -3.03 3.21
CA TYR A 29 -29.16 -2.63 1.94
C TYR A 29 -29.01 -3.71 0.86
N TYR A 30 -27.85 -4.36 0.79
CA TYR A 30 -27.59 -5.45 -0.15
C TYR A 30 -28.49 -6.66 0.10
N GLU A 31 -28.68 -7.08 1.34
CA GLU A 31 -29.56 -8.20 1.72
C GLU A 31 -31.01 -7.96 1.29
N ILE A 32 -31.55 -6.76 1.55
CA ILE A 32 -32.89 -6.37 1.06
C ILE A 32 -32.91 -6.41 -0.46
N GLY A 33 -31.88 -5.87 -1.11
CA GLY A 33 -31.71 -5.90 -2.56
C GLY A 33 -31.71 -7.30 -3.18
N GLN A 34 -31.06 -8.27 -2.53
CA GLN A 34 -31.07 -9.67 -2.97
C GLN A 34 -32.45 -10.31 -2.81
N LYS A 35 -33.17 -10.02 -1.71
CA LYS A 35 -34.53 -10.51 -1.46
C LYS A 35 -35.55 -10.01 -2.49
N VAL A 36 -35.34 -8.81 -3.04
CA VAL A 36 -36.23 -8.21 -4.06
C VAL A 36 -35.72 -8.37 -5.50
N ARG A 37 -34.61 -9.08 -5.69
CA ARG A 37 -33.96 -9.25 -6.99
C ARG A 37 -34.85 -10.09 -7.92
N GLY A 38 -35.17 -9.54 -9.10
CA GLY A 38 -36.09 -10.16 -10.07
C GLY A 38 -37.54 -9.69 -10.00
N GLN A 39 -37.93 -8.89 -8.99
CA GLN A 39 -39.30 -8.38 -8.85
C GLN A 39 -39.43 -6.85 -9.06
N LEU A 40 -38.32 -6.12 -9.28
CA LEU A 40 -38.28 -4.65 -9.41
C LEU A 40 -39.18 -3.94 -8.40
N ARG A 41 -39.03 -4.26 -7.10
CA ARG A 41 -39.81 -3.65 -6.01
C ARG A 41 -39.01 -2.54 -5.33
N PRO A 42 -38.99 -1.30 -5.85
CA PRO A 42 -38.26 -0.20 -5.24
C PRO A 42 -38.81 0.16 -3.86
N ALA A 43 -40.07 -0.17 -3.54
CA ALA A 43 -40.72 0.18 -2.27
C ALA A 43 -39.98 -0.38 -1.05
N SER A 44 -39.58 -1.65 -1.04
CA SER A 44 -38.87 -2.25 0.10
C SER A 44 -37.45 -1.70 0.28
N LEU A 45 -36.79 -1.30 -0.83
CA LEU A 45 -35.49 -0.60 -0.77
C LEU A 45 -35.66 0.82 -0.22
N MET A 46 -36.70 1.54 -0.67
CA MET A 46 -37.02 2.88 -0.17
C MET A 46 -37.47 2.87 1.29
N GLU A 47 -38.17 1.83 1.73
CA GLU A 47 -38.55 1.63 3.13
C GLU A 47 -37.32 1.44 4.01
N TRP A 48 -36.40 0.56 3.61
CA TRP A 48 -35.13 0.37 4.33
C TRP A 48 -34.34 1.68 4.42
N LEU A 49 -34.23 2.43 3.31
CA LEU A 49 -33.55 3.72 3.28
C LEU A 49 -34.23 4.71 4.23
N SER A 50 -35.57 4.77 4.24
CA SER A 50 -36.34 5.68 5.09
C SER A 50 -36.19 5.33 6.58
N VAL A 51 -36.18 4.05 6.95
CA VAL A 51 -35.94 3.59 8.34
C VAL A 51 -34.57 4.04 8.83
N HIS A 52 -33.57 4.08 7.94
CA HIS A 52 -32.23 4.58 8.24
C HIS A 52 -32.06 6.08 7.98
N GLY A 53 -33.17 6.81 7.81
CA GLY A 53 -33.19 8.26 7.74
C GLY A 53 -32.85 8.87 6.37
N TYR A 54 -32.79 8.09 5.29
CA TYR A 54 -32.52 8.59 3.94
C TYR A 54 -33.80 8.69 3.11
N ARG A 55 -34.13 9.88 2.61
CA ARG A 55 -35.30 10.10 1.75
C ARG A 55 -34.90 10.06 0.27
N THR A 56 -34.42 8.90 -0.16
CA THR A 56 -33.88 8.71 -1.50
C THR A 56 -34.46 7.50 -2.24
N THR A 57 -34.08 7.33 -3.50
CA THR A 57 -34.54 6.23 -4.37
C THR A 57 -33.34 5.49 -4.96
N PRO A 58 -33.50 4.21 -5.35
CA PRO A 58 -32.43 3.47 -6.03
C PRO A 58 -31.86 4.17 -7.27
N THR A 59 -32.70 4.90 -8.03
CA THR A 59 -32.27 5.70 -9.19
C THR A 59 -31.40 6.89 -8.78
N HIS A 60 -31.76 7.61 -7.72
CA HIS A 60 -30.92 8.70 -7.20
C HIS A 60 -29.61 8.18 -6.60
N ILE A 61 -29.60 7.00 -5.99
CA ILE A 61 -28.37 6.33 -5.53
C ILE A 61 -27.48 5.99 -6.72
N LEU A 62 -28.03 5.45 -7.82
CA LEU A 62 -27.25 5.18 -9.03
C LEU A 62 -26.60 6.45 -9.60
N HIS A 63 -27.32 7.56 -9.64
CA HIS A 63 -26.74 8.83 -10.06
C HIS A 63 -25.75 9.40 -9.04
N GLY A 64 -25.98 9.19 -7.75
CA GLY A 64 -25.05 9.53 -6.68
C GLY A 64 -23.72 8.79 -6.86
N LEU A 65 -23.76 7.51 -7.24
CA LEU A 65 -22.57 6.72 -7.58
C LEU A 65 -21.82 7.31 -8.78
N GLU A 66 -22.54 7.68 -9.85
CA GLU A 66 -21.93 8.33 -11.02
C GLU A 66 -21.26 9.66 -10.64
N HIS A 67 -21.87 10.44 -9.74
CA HIS A 67 -21.30 11.68 -9.21
C HIS A 67 -20.07 11.43 -8.33
N LEU A 68 -20.14 10.50 -7.37
CA LEU A 68 -19.01 10.16 -6.49
C LEU A 68 -17.82 9.68 -7.31
N ARG A 69 -18.05 8.83 -8.31
CA ARG A 69 -17.01 8.38 -9.25
C ARG A 69 -16.24 9.55 -9.87
N ASP A 70 -16.92 10.64 -10.21
CA ASP A 70 -16.30 11.79 -10.87
C ASP A 70 -15.71 12.81 -9.89
N SER A 71 -16.06 12.80 -8.60
CA SER A 71 -15.77 13.91 -7.66
C SER A 71 -15.15 13.51 -6.33
N HIS A 72 -15.19 12.24 -5.96
CA HIS A 72 -14.68 11.72 -4.69
C HIS A 72 -13.68 10.59 -4.96
N LEU A 73 -12.45 10.80 -4.50
CA LEU A 73 -11.37 9.85 -4.62
C LEU A 73 -11.60 8.62 -3.75
N SER A 74 -12.35 8.75 -2.65
CA SER A 74 -12.82 7.64 -1.81
C SER A 74 -13.62 6.59 -2.60
N TYR A 75 -14.32 6.97 -3.69
CA TYR A 75 -14.91 6.02 -4.62
C TYR A 75 -13.85 5.11 -5.25
N TRP A 76 -12.64 5.61 -5.47
CA TRP A 76 -11.49 4.91 -6.06
C TRP A 76 -10.55 4.27 -5.04
N ALA A 77 -10.92 4.27 -3.75
CA ALA A 77 -10.13 3.66 -2.68
C ALA A 77 -9.71 2.23 -3.04
N GLY A 78 -8.44 1.92 -2.77
CA GLY A 78 -7.75 0.75 -3.29
C GLY A 78 -6.23 0.86 -3.17
N ILE A 79 -5.58 -0.30 -3.03
CA ILE A 79 -4.14 -0.43 -3.28
C ILE A 79 -3.97 -0.85 -4.73
N TYR A 80 -3.49 0.06 -5.55
CA TYR A 80 -3.07 -0.19 -6.92
C TYR A 80 -1.61 -0.64 -6.87
N GLY A 81 -1.43 -1.92 -6.54
CA GLY A 81 -0.11 -2.51 -6.38
C GLY A 81 0.49 -3.05 -7.67
N GLU A 82 -0.36 -3.45 -8.62
CA GLU A 82 0.06 -3.92 -9.94
C GLU A 82 0.15 -2.73 -10.89
N THR A 83 1.33 -2.13 -10.96
CA THR A 83 1.56 -0.91 -11.74
C THR A 83 2.70 -1.06 -12.72
N VAL A 84 2.65 -0.32 -13.81
CA VAL A 84 3.64 -0.31 -14.88
C VAL A 84 4.01 1.12 -15.16
N LEU A 85 5.32 1.41 -15.20
CA LEU A 85 5.85 2.68 -15.68
C LEU A 85 6.66 2.42 -16.95
N GLU A 86 6.11 2.79 -18.10
CA GLU A 86 6.71 2.44 -19.38
C GLU A 86 7.87 3.39 -19.70
N LYS A 87 9.05 2.80 -19.95
CA LYS A 87 10.21 3.51 -20.49
C LYS A 87 10.44 3.07 -21.93
N PRO A 88 10.60 4.01 -22.89
CA PRO A 88 10.86 3.64 -24.27
C PRO A 88 12.10 2.75 -24.42
N GLY A 89 11.94 1.56 -25.02
CA GLY A 89 13.05 0.64 -25.30
C GLY A 89 13.48 -0.28 -24.16
N GLU A 90 12.83 -0.21 -22.99
CA GLU A 90 13.09 -1.10 -21.85
C GLU A 90 11.92 -2.07 -21.65
N ALA A 91 12.20 -3.30 -21.19
CA ALA A 91 11.15 -4.20 -20.75
C ALA A 91 10.39 -3.52 -19.60
N ALA A 92 9.07 -3.33 -19.74
CA ALA A 92 8.27 -2.45 -18.91
C ALA A 92 8.52 -2.71 -17.40
N PRO A 93 9.29 -1.84 -16.71
CA PRO A 93 9.54 -2.03 -15.30
C PRO A 93 8.22 -1.82 -14.54
N GLY A 94 8.06 -2.53 -13.42
CA GLY A 94 6.98 -2.19 -12.50
C GLY A 94 7.06 -0.71 -12.11
N GLY A 95 5.93 -0.02 -12.06
CA GLY A 95 5.85 1.38 -11.60
C GLY A 95 5.76 1.46 -10.07
N PRO A 96 5.81 2.61 -9.39
CA PRO A 96 5.57 2.65 -7.94
C PRO A 96 4.14 2.19 -7.61
N PRO A 97 3.83 1.67 -6.41
CA PRO A 97 2.45 1.40 -6.01
C PRO A 97 1.73 2.70 -5.66
N LEU A 98 0.41 2.75 -5.90
CA LEU A 98 -0.45 3.86 -5.51
C LEU A 98 -1.54 3.36 -4.56
N ALA A 99 -1.63 3.95 -3.37
CA ALA A 99 -2.71 3.67 -2.43
C ALA A 99 -3.63 4.88 -2.31
N ILE A 100 -4.93 4.64 -2.46
CA ILE A 100 -5.98 5.62 -2.23
C ILE A 100 -6.75 5.15 -0.99
N ILE A 101 -6.72 5.97 0.05
CA ILE A 101 -7.33 5.63 1.35
C ILE A 101 -8.70 6.30 1.45
N ASP A 102 -8.73 7.60 1.16
CA ASP A 102 -9.92 8.46 1.20
C ASP A 102 -9.71 9.70 0.31
N ASP A 103 -10.56 10.72 0.50
CA ASP A 103 -10.56 11.96 -0.28
C ASP A 103 -9.41 12.93 0.07
N GLU A 104 -8.71 12.71 1.19
CA GLU A 104 -7.64 13.56 1.71
C GLU A 104 -6.27 12.83 1.69
N THR A 105 -6.27 11.50 1.62
CA THR A 105 -5.06 10.69 1.83
C THR A 105 -4.76 9.77 0.64
N ILE A 106 -3.64 10.05 -0.01
CA ILE A 106 -3.08 9.26 -1.12
C ILE A 106 -1.61 9.02 -0.83
N LEU A 107 -1.16 7.80 -1.07
CA LEU A 107 0.24 7.43 -0.95
C LEU A 107 0.75 6.94 -2.32
N LEU A 108 1.86 7.50 -2.78
CA LEU A 108 2.64 6.97 -3.90
C LEU A 108 3.92 6.39 -3.32
N ASP A 109 4.15 5.09 -3.49
CA ASP A 109 5.34 4.43 -2.94
C ASP A 109 5.49 4.64 -1.42
N ASN A 110 4.36 4.58 -0.71
CA ASN A 110 4.25 4.87 0.73
C ASN A 110 4.62 6.32 1.14
N VAL A 111 4.74 7.23 0.18
CA VAL A 111 4.96 8.66 0.41
C VAL A 111 3.65 9.42 0.19
N PRO A 112 3.18 10.22 1.15
CA PRO A 112 1.99 11.06 0.97
C PRO A 112 2.14 12.01 -0.21
N ILE A 113 1.08 12.08 -1.02
CA ILE A 113 0.92 13.15 -2.01
C ILE A 113 0.21 14.31 -1.32
N SER A 114 0.84 15.48 -1.30
CA SER A 114 0.22 16.73 -0.84
C SER A 114 -0.36 17.52 -2.03
N ASP A 115 -1.27 18.44 -1.74
CA ASP A 115 -1.77 19.45 -2.70
C ASP A 115 -2.33 18.88 -4.02
N PHE A 116 -2.89 17.66 -3.96
CA PHE A 116 -3.52 17.04 -5.12
C PHE A 116 -4.93 17.60 -5.35
N GLN A 117 -5.39 17.46 -6.58
CA GLN A 117 -6.75 17.76 -6.99
C GLN A 117 -7.37 16.53 -7.63
N PHE A 118 -8.64 16.28 -7.34
CA PHE A 118 -9.41 15.21 -7.96
C PHE A 118 -10.70 15.76 -8.57
N SER A 119 -10.87 15.61 -9.88
CA SER A 119 -12.12 15.96 -10.56
C SER A 119 -12.28 15.23 -11.89
N ASN A 120 -13.52 14.92 -12.26
CA ASN A 120 -13.86 14.14 -13.46
C ASN A 120 -13.00 12.86 -13.62
N ARG A 121 -12.77 12.13 -12.51
CA ARG A 121 -11.90 10.95 -12.44
C ARG A 121 -10.42 11.20 -12.67
N ASN A 122 -9.99 12.45 -12.77
CA ASN A 122 -8.59 12.79 -12.92
C ASN A 122 -8.03 13.21 -11.56
N LEU A 123 -7.02 12.48 -11.10
CA LEU A 123 -6.15 12.87 -10.00
C LEU A 123 -4.91 13.55 -10.58
N THR A 124 -4.65 14.77 -10.10
CA THR A 124 -3.51 15.57 -10.55
C THR A 124 -2.78 16.17 -9.36
N TRP A 125 -1.46 16.14 -9.38
CA TRP A 125 -0.61 16.83 -8.41
C TRP A 125 0.66 17.36 -9.09
N GLY A 126 1.17 18.47 -8.58
CA GLY A 126 2.35 19.14 -9.13
C GLY A 126 3.63 18.83 -8.36
N LYS A 127 4.76 19.32 -8.91
CA LYS A 127 6.11 19.20 -8.35
C LYS A 127 6.36 20.08 -7.10
N GLY A 128 5.35 20.39 -6.28
CA GLY A 128 5.46 21.29 -5.12
C GLY A 128 6.38 20.71 -4.02
N ASN A 129 5.84 20.47 -2.83
CA ASN A 129 6.59 19.75 -1.78
C ASN A 129 6.74 18.24 -2.05
N SER A 130 6.29 17.75 -3.21
CA SER A 130 6.27 16.34 -3.60
C SER A 130 7.45 16.00 -4.52
N GLN A 131 8.17 14.91 -4.23
CA GLN A 131 9.26 14.36 -5.08
C GLN A 131 8.77 13.83 -6.46
N SER A 132 7.48 13.93 -6.74
CA SER A 132 6.81 13.47 -7.96
C SER A 132 5.74 14.46 -8.41
N ALA A 133 5.34 14.34 -9.67
CA ALA A 133 4.13 14.96 -10.20
C ALA A 133 3.38 13.95 -11.05
N GLY A 134 2.06 14.05 -11.14
CA GLY A 134 1.30 13.06 -11.88
C GLY A 134 -0.07 13.55 -12.31
N ASN A 135 -0.58 12.85 -13.33
CA ASN A 135 -1.89 13.05 -13.90
C ASN A 135 -2.45 11.68 -14.26
N LEU A 136 -3.38 11.19 -13.44
CA LEU A 136 -3.94 9.85 -13.53
C LEU A 136 -5.44 9.94 -13.73
N ARG A 137 -5.95 9.23 -14.73
CA ARG A 137 -7.37 9.05 -14.97
C ARG A 137 -7.81 7.68 -14.49
N PHE A 138 -8.82 7.64 -13.64
CA PHE A 138 -9.40 6.40 -13.16
C PHE A 138 -10.52 5.89 -14.06
N ASP A 139 -10.59 4.57 -14.21
CA ASP A 139 -11.66 3.90 -14.93
C ASP A 139 -12.02 2.54 -14.33
N GLU A 140 -13.17 2.00 -14.76
CA GLU A 140 -13.65 0.67 -14.40
C GLU A 140 -13.68 -0.23 -15.64
N ILE A 141 -12.81 -1.23 -15.70
CA ILE A 141 -12.85 -2.23 -16.76
C ILE A 141 -13.89 -3.29 -16.40
N ARG A 142 -14.90 -3.45 -17.25
CA ARG A 142 -15.79 -4.63 -17.24
C ARG A 142 -15.11 -5.74 -18.02
N THR A 143 -14.59 -6.75 -17.34
CA THR A 143 -14.04 -7.94 -18.02
C THR A 143 -15.20 -8.76 -18.59
N ALA A 144 -15.46 -8.61 -19.89
CA ALA A 144 -16.22 -9.61 -20.67
C ALA A 144 -15.28 -10.74 -21.16
N ASP A 145 -13.99 -10.48 -21.33
CA ASP A 145 -13.00 -11.45 -21.80
C ASP A 145 -11.65 -11.25 -21.08
N GLY A 146 -11.17 -12.27 -20.37
CA GLY A 146 -9.85 -12.30 -19.73
C GLY A 146 -9.52 -13.69 -19.18
N PRO A 147 -8.26 -14.16 -19.23
CA PRO A 147 -7.90 -15.56 -18.99
C PRO A 147 -8.25 -16.03 -17.57
N ALA A 148 -8.73 -17.28 -17.50
CA ALA A 148 -9.54 -17.89 -16.44
C ALA A 148 -8.85 -18.15 -15.09
N GLN A 149 -7.81 -17.42 -14.69
CA GLN A 149 -7.03 -17.75 -13.49
C GLN A 149 -7.25 -16.87 -12.25
N LEU A 150 -8.17 -15.91 -12.28
CA LEU A 150 -8.59 -15.18 -11.07
C LEU A 150 -10.12 -14.98 -11.11
N SER A 151 -10.83 -16.01 -10.70
CA SER A 151 -12.29 -16.08 -10.55
C SER A 151 -12.78 -15.12 -9.46
N GLY A 152 -13.06 -13.88 -9.86
CA GLY A 152 -13.77 -12.89 -9.05
C GLY A 152 -14.45 -11.88 -9.96
N SER A 153 -15.70 -12.15 -10.35
CA SER A 153 -16.48 -11.27 -11.22
C SER A 153 -16.82 -9.97 -10.48
N GLY A 154 -16.23 -8.86 -10.92
CA GLY A 154 -16.47 -7.50 -10.44
C GLY A 154 -15.64 -6.53 -11.27
N SER A 155 -16.17 -5.36 -11.60
CA SER A 155 -15.43 -4.27 -12.27
C SER A 155 -14.05 -4.07 -11.64
N ARG A 156 -12.98 -4.11 -12.44
CA ARG A 156 -11.62 -3.83 -11.96
C ARG A 156 -11.38 -2.33 -12.07
N LYS A 157 -11.19 -1.65 -10.93
CA LYS A 157 -10.75 -0.25 -10.90
C LYS A 157 -9.30 -0.18 -11.36
N VAL A 158 -9.03 0.72 -12.29
CA VAL A 158 -7.73 0.94 -12.90
C VAL A 158 -7.44 2.43 -12.99
N PHE A 159 -6.19 2.78 -13.21
CA PHE A 159 -5.82 4.10 -13.71
C PHE A 159 -4.88 4.01 -14.90
N ASN A 160 -4.89 5.04 -15.72
CA ASN A 160 -3.89 5.31 -16.73
C ASN A 160 -3.52 6.79 -16.71
N GLY A 161 -2.30 7.11 -17.10
CA GLY A 161 -1.87 8.50 -17.13
C GLY A 161 -0.37 8.63 -17.23
N SER A 162 0.16 9.63 -16.56
CA SER A 162 1.58 9.91 -16.54
C SER A 162 2.09 10.21 -15.14
N LEU A 163 3.35 9.85 -14.93
CA LEU A 163 4.08 10.12 -13.70
C LEU A 163 5.45 10.71 -14.04
N ILE A 164 5.79 11.81 -13.36
CA ILE A 164 7.13 12.37 -13.30
C ILE A 164 7.70 12.01 -11.94
N GLN A 165 8.86 11.34 -11.91
CA GLN A 165 9.58 11.05 -10.67
C GLN A 165 10.94 11.74 -10.70
N ASN A 166 11.09 12.80 -9.90
CA ASN A 166 12.36 13.52 -9.83
C ASN A 166 13.46 12.71 -9.13
N GLN A 167 13.07 11.72 -8.31
CA GLN A 167 13.99 10.83 -7.62
C GLN A 167 14.71 9.85 -8.55
N CYS A 168 14.20 9.54 -9.74
CA CYS A 168 14.87 8.57 -10.63
C CYS A 168 15.90 9.27 -11.51
N GLU A 169 15.51 10.40 -12.10
CA GLU A 169 16.31 11.26 -12.95
C GLU A 169 15.75 12.70 -12.85
N PRO A 170 16.45 13.62 -12.17
CA PRO A 170 16.02 15.02 -12.11
C PRO A 170 15.90 15.60 -13.52
N GLY A 171 14.68 15.98 -13.91
CA GLY A 171 14.39 16.54 -15.24
C GLY A 171 13.86 15.54 -16.28
N ALA A 172 13.64 14.28 -15.92
CA ALA A 172 13.02 13.30 -16.81
C ALA A 172 11.62 13.73 -17.29
N PRO A 173 11.25 13.39 -18.55
CA PRO A 173 9.91 13.62 -19.06
C PRO A 173 8.87 12.76 -18.31
N PRO A 174 7.57 13.14 -18.34
CA PRO A 174 6.51 12.28 -17.83
C PRO A 174 6.50 10.93 -18.54
N LEU A 175 6.49 9.85 -17.77
CA LEU A 175 6.42 8.48 -18.28
C LEU A 175 4.98 7.96 -18.21
N PRO A 176 4.51 7.16 -19.19
CA PRO A 176 3.22 6.48 -19.11
C PRO A 176 3.15 5.61 -17.86
N TYR A 177 2.13 5.82 -17.04
CA TYR A 177 1.93 5.13 -15.77
C TYR A 177 0.54 4.52 -15.75
N THR A 178 0.48 3.22 -15.56
CA THR A 178 -0.78 2.48 -15.46
C THR A 178 -0.80 1.64 -14.20
N GLY A 179 -1.99 1.38 -13.68
CA GLY A 179 -2.13 0.53 -12.52
C GLY A 179 -3.51 -0.04 -12.35
N ARG A 180 -3.59 -1.15 -11.63
CA ARG A 180 -4.84 -1.79 -11.25
C ARG A 180 -4.79 -2.22 -9.80
N ILE A 181 -5.96 -2.24 -9.17
CA ILE A 181 -6.07 -2.79 -7.81
C ILE A 181 -5.59 -4.25 -7.83
N GLY A 182 -4.66 -4.56 -6.93
CA GLY A 182 -3.96 -5.83 -6.88
C GLY A 182 -2.79 -5.76 -5.88
N PRO A 183 -2.12 -6.89 -5.60
CA PRO A 183 -0.96 -6.93 -4.72
C PRO A 183 0.13 -5.96 -5.18
N VAL A 184 0.88 -5.39 -4.24
CA VAL A 184 2.05 -4.56 -4.55
C VAL A 184 3.11 -5.39 -5.28
N THR A 185 3.47 -4.96 -6.50
CA THR A 185 4.50 -5.59 -7.32
C THR A 185 5.82 -4.83 -7.32
N THR A 186 5.85 -3.64 -6.72
CA THR A 186 6.99 -2.73 -6.71
C THR A 186 7.24 -2.12 -5.35
N TRP A 187 8.51 -1.98 -5.00
CA TRP A 187 8.91 -1.98 -3.61
C TRP A 187 9.82 -0.79 -3.27
N PRO A 188 9.51 -0.01 -2.22
CA PRO A 188 10.46 0.94 -1.65
C PRO A 188 11.68 0.23 -1.09
N LEU A 189 12.78 0.96 -0.88
CA LEU A 189 14.06 0.37 -0.48
C LEU A 189 13.96 -0.45 0.82
N ASP A 190 13.11 -0.05 1.76
CA ASP A 190 12.89 -0.76 3.04
C ASP A 190 12.49 -2.23 2.84
N ASN A 191 11.83 -2.56 1.74
CA ASN A 191 11.42 -3.93 1.44
C ASN A 191 12.55 -4.82 0.91
N TRP A 192 13.70 -4.22 0.62
CA TRP A 192 14.95 -4.91 0.32
C TRP A 192 15.85 -4.99 1.56
N SER A 193 15.31 -4.76 2.77
CA SER A 193 16.12 -4.78 3.99
C SER A 193 16.79 -6.14 4.19
N GLY A 194 18.10 -6.13 4.35
CA GLY A 194 18.87 -7.27 4.77
C GLY A 194 20.33 -7.21 4.39
N ALA A 195 21.06 -8.22 4.88
CA ALA A 195 22.42 -8.50 4.48
C ALA A 195 22.41 -9.36 3.21
N TYR A 196 23.24 -8.97 2.25
CA TYR A 196 23.41 -9.65 0.97
C TYR A 196 24.82 -10.22 0.89
N THR A 197 24.92 -11.48 0.49
CA THR A 197 26.18 -12.10 0.11
C THR A 197 26.49 -11.66 -1.31
N THR A 198 27.66 -11.07 -1.52
CA THR A 198 27.95 -10.39 -2.78
C THR A 198 29.16 -10.94 -3.52
N TRP A 199 29.18 -10.65 -4.81
CA TRP A 199 30.14 -11.18 -5.76
C TRP A 199 30.42 -10.09 -6.79
N THR A 200 31.69 -9.90 -7.11
CA THR A 200 32.12 -9.12 -8.26
C THR A 200 32.60 -10.05 -9.35
N ALA A 201 32.26 -9.75 -10.60
CA ALA A 201 32.79 -10.47 -11.74
C ALA A 201 33.61 -9.53 -12.63
N SER A 202 34.83 -9.96 -12.96
CA SER A 202 35.52 -9.51 -14.17
C SER A 202 35.30 -10.57 -15.27
N ALA A 203 35.61 -10.26 -16.53
CA ALA A 203 35.50 -11.22 -17.63
C ALA A 203 36.31 -12.53 -17.42
N ALA A 204 37.21 -12.58 -16.43
CA ALA A 204 38.11 -13.71 -16.16
C ALA A 204 37.86 -14.46 -14.83
N SER A 205 37.12 -13.91 -13.86
CA SER A 205 36.87 -14.58 -12.57
C SER A 205 35.70 -13.98 -11.76
N LYS A 206 35.06 -14.81 -10.94
CA LYS A 206 34.16 -14.40 -9.85
C LYS A 206 34.98 -14.27 -8.56
N ALA A 207 34.91 -13.12 -7.90
CA ALA A 207 35.50 -12.87 -6.59
C ALA A 207 34.42 -12.42 -5.59
N ARG A 208 34.65 -12.64 -4.29
CA ARG A 208 33.77 -12.10 -3.25
C ARG A 208 33.79 -10.57 -3.31
N GLY A 209 32.61 -9.96 -3.34
CA GLY A 209 32.45 -8.51 -3.31
C GLY A 209 32.38 -7.95 -1.89
N PRO A 210 32.34 -6.61 -1.72
CA PRO A 210 32.01 -6.00 -0.44
C PRO A 210 30.56 -6.34 -0.06
N ASP A 211 30.29 -6.71 1.19
CA ASP A 211 28.93 -7.07 1.62
C ASP A 211 28.01 -5.83 1.55
N LEU A 212 26.76 -6.00 1.13
CA LEU A 212 25.75 -4.94 1.13
C LEU A 212 24.73 -5.21 2.23
N ILE A 213 24.45 -4.22 3.06
CA ILE A 213 23.37 -4.29 4.05
C ILE A 213 22.41 -3.13 3.78
N VAL A 214 21.18 -3.45 3.38
CA VAL A 214 20.10 -2.46 3.33
C VAL A 214 19.39 -2.52 4.67
N GLN A 215 19.38 -1.43 5.43
CA GLN A 215 18.60 -1.39 6.66
C GLN A 215 17.19 -0.84 6.38
N ASP A 216 17.13 0.30 5.71
CA ASP A 216 15.92 1.05 5.40
C ASP A 216 16.17 2.05 4.26
N ARG A 217 15.17 2.88 3.95
CA ARG A 217 15.24 3.94 2.92
C ARG A 217 16.32 5.00 3.14
N SER A 218 16.87 5.11 4.34
CA SER A 218 17.82 6.14 4.75
C SER A 218 19.21 5.61 5.04
N LEU A 219 19.35 4.30 5.30
CA LEU A 219 20.62 3.69 5.65
C LEU A 219 20.87 2.42 4.83
N VAL A 220 21.92 2.50 4.01
CA VAL A 220 22.55 1.36 3.33
C VAL A 220 24.02 1.34 3.72
N LEU A 221 24.52 0.19 4.12
CA LEU A 221 25.92 -0.05 4.43
C LEU A 221 26.56 -0.87 3.32
N LEU A 222 27.78 -0.49 2.94
CA LEU A 222 28.65 -1.26 2.07
C LEU A 222 29.93 -1.59 2.84
N ASP A 223 30.20 -2.87 3.03
CA ASP A 223 31.29 -3.37 3.87
C ASP A 223 31.30 -2.75 5.29
N GLY A 224 30.10 -2.58 5.86
CA GLY A 224 29.89 -1.97 7.17
C GLY A 224 29.96 -0.42 7.19
N ILE A 225 30.23 0.23 6.06
CA ILE A 225 30.33 1.70 5.97
C ILE A 225 29.03 2.28 5.38
N PRO A 226 28.38 3.27 6.01
CA PRO A 226 27.22 3.94 5.45
C PRO A 226 27.52 4.61 4.11
N ILE A 227 26.72 4.27 3.09
CA ILE A 227 26.69 4.97 1.83
C ILE A 227 26.01 6.32 2.05
N ARG A 228 26.69 7.41 1.70
CA ARG A 228 26.18 8.78 1.81
C ARG A 228 25.56 9.24 0.51
N ASN A 229 24.47 10.00 0.59
CA ASN A 229 23.80 10.60 -0.56
C ASN A 229 23.45 9.60 -1.67
N PHE A 230 23.15 8.35 -1.30
CA PHE A 230 22.62 7.40 -2.27
C PHE A 230 21.21 7.83 -2.69
N ASN A 231 20.79 7.32 -3.84
CA ASN A 231 19.49 7.52 -4.40
C ASN A 231 18.86 6.17 -4.73
N TYR A 232 17.58 6.00 -4.37
CA TYR A 232 16.83 4.80 -4.69
C TYR A 232 15.59 5.12 -5.51
N SER A 233 15.49 4.44 -6.65
CA SER A 233 14.34 4.46 -7.54
C SER A 233 13.49 3.21 -7.29
N SER A 234 12.31 3.37 -6.70
CA SER A 234 11.33 2.28 -6.59
C SER A 234 10.84 1.79 -7.95
N VAL A 235 10.98 2.61 -9.00
CA VAL A 235 10.81 2.21 -10.40
C VAL A 235 12.06 1.48 -10.88
N GLY A 236 11.91 0.23 -11.31
CA GLY A 236 13.04 -0.60 -11.70
C GLY A 236 13.97 -0.97 -10.54
N HIS A 237 13.57 -0.67 -9.30
CA HIS A 237 14.20 -1.06 -8.04
C HIS A 237 15.70 -0.74 -7.98
N MET A 238 16.09 0.48 -8.31
CA MET A 238 17.48 0.82 -8.55
C MET A 238 18.09 1.69 -7.46
N LEU A 239 19.10 1.16 -6.78
CA LEU A 239 19.96 1.91 -5.85
C LEU A 239 21.18 2.45 -6.61
N SER A 240 21.54 3.70 -6.37
CA SER A 240 22.73 4.33 -6.97
C SER A 240 23.43 5.30 -6.02
N TRP A 241 24.74 5.41 -6.14
CA TRP A 241 25.55 6.39 -5.39
C TRP A 241 26.84 6.72 -6.16
N GLY A 242 27.42 7.89 -5.86
CA GLY A 242 28.62 8.42 -6.53
C GLY A 242 29.79 8.62 -5.57
N LEU A 243 30.95 8.93 -6.15
CA LEU A 243 32.24 9.09 -5.47
C LEU A 243 32.39 10.43 -4.71
N ASP A 244 31.51 11.41 -4.96
CA ASP A 244 31.56 12.74 -4.33
C ASP A 244 31.61 12.70 -2.79
N TYR A 245 30.97 11.69 -2.19
CA TYR A 245 30.85 11.53 -0.73
C TYR A 245 31.20 10.12 -0.23
N ASN A 246 31.65 9.24 -1.14
CA ASN A 246 31.86 7.82 -0.87
C ASN A 246 33.17 7.36 -1.49
N ALA A 247 33.82 6.37 -0.89
CA ALA A 247 35.01 5.74 -1.48
C ALA A 247 34.68 4.87 -2.71
N THR A 248 33.39 4.56 -2.92
CA THR A 248 32.90 3.73 -4.02
C THR A 248 31.78 4.44 -4.76
N ALA A 249 31.52 4.03 -6.01
CA ALA A 249 30.28 4.34 -6.73
C ALA A 249 29.60 3.04 -7.14
N GLY A 250 28.28 3.07 -7.31
CA GLY A 250 27.56 1.88 -7.73
C GLY A 250 26.16 2.17 -8.26
N ARG A 251 25.63 1.19 -8.99
CA ARG A 251 24.27 1.21 -9.55
C ARG A 251 23.72 -0.21 -9.56
N LEU A 252 22.77 -0.50 -8.68
CA LEU A 252 22.24 -1.84 -8.41
C LEU A 252 20.75 -1.88 -8.72
N ALA A 253 20.32 -2.78 -9.58
CA ALA A 253 18.92 -3.11 -9.79
C ALA A 253 18.56 -4.31 -8.93
N PHE A 254 17.67 -4.11 -7.97
CA PHE A 254 17.07 -5.16 -7.16
C PHE A 254 15.98 -5.88 -7.95
N GLY A 255 15.81 -7.17 -7.70
CA GLY A 255 14.79 -7.96 -8.37
C GLY A 255 14.74 -9.39 -7.86
N ASN A 256 13.81 -10.16 -8.41
CA ASN A 256 13.99 -11.60 -8.51
C ASN A 256 15.14 -11.77 -9.50
N GLY A 257 16.26 -12.36 -9.08
CA GLY A 257 17.50 -12.41 -9.86
C GLY A 257 17.29 -12.94 -11.30
N PRO A 258 18.25 -12.70 -12.21
CA PRO A 258 18.23 -13.34 -13.53
C PRO A 258 18.06 -14.85 -13.36
N ALA A 259 17.10 -15.41 -14.09
CA ALA A 259 16.62 -16.78 -13.95
C ALA A 259 17.76 -17.82 -13.84
N CYS A 260 17.98 -18.33 -12.64
CA CYS A 260 18.43 -19.70 -12.42
C CYS A 260 17.21 -20.53 -12.00
N THR A 261 16.39 -20.87 -12.99
CA THR A 261 15.46 -22.02 -13.13
C THR A 261 14.53 -22.48 -11.99
N ASP A 262 14.47 -21.86 -10.82
CA ASP A 262 13.47 -22.19 -9.79
C ASP A 262 12.71 -20.95 -9.33
N THR A 263 11.39 -20.98 -9.51
CA THR A 263 10.43 -19.89 -9.30
C THR A 263 10.23 -19.44 -7.83
N ASN A 264 11.15 -19.80 -6.93
CA ASN A 264 11.07 -19.59 -5.48
C ASN A 264 12.34 -18.97 -4.86
N GLN A 265 13.23 -18.37 -5.64
CA GLN A 265 14.48 -17.82 -5.09
C GLN A 265 14.29 -16.52 -4.27
N PRO A 266 15.12 -16.29 -3.22
CA PRO A 266 15.10 -15.08 -2.42
C PRO A 266 15.48 -13.83 -3.25
N GLY A 267 15.03 -12.65 -2.82
CA GLY A 267 15.35 -11.39 -3.52
C GLY A 267 16.86 -11.13 -3.62
N GLY A 268 17.31 -10.48 -4.68
CA GLY A 268 18.71 -10.16 -4.93
C GLY A 268 18.88 -8.87 -5.70
N PHE A 269 20.11 -8.56 -6.10
CA PHE A 269 20.41 -7.43 -6.99
C PHE A 269 21.49 -7.79 -8.01
N SER A 270 21.51 -7.03 -9.10
CA SER A 270 22.58 -7.04 -10.09
C SER A 270 22.87 -5.63 -10.55
N GLY A 271 24.11 -5.36 -10.93
CA GLY A 271 24.51 -4.02 -11.32
C GLY A 271 26.02 -3.89 -11.41
N THR A 272 26.51 -2.71 -11.04
CA THR A 272 27.93 -2.40 -11.09
C THR A 272 28.41 -1.71 -9.82
N ILE A 273 29.71 -1.88 -9.55
CA ILE A 273 30.44 -1.19 -8.51
C ILE A 273 31.78 -0.69 -9.04
N GLN A 274 32.18 0.48 -8.59
CA GLN A 274 33.51 1.05 -8.77
C GLN A 274 34.09 1.27 -7.37
N THR A 275 35.26 0.70 -7.10
CA THR A 275 35.84 0.67 -5.74
C THR A 275 36.72 1.87 -5.40
N ALA A 276 37.04 2.73 -6.38
CA ALA A 276 37.74 4.02 -6.24
C ALA A 276 37.67 4.83 -7.55
N ASP A 277 37.96 6.13 -7.51
CA ASP A 277 37.87 7.10 -8.64
C ASP A 277 38.51 6.62 -9.97
N ASP A 278 39.59 5.83 -9.90
CA ASP A 278 40.30 5.30 -11.09
C ASP A 278 40.20 3.76 -11.24
N SER A 279 39.38 3.10 -10.43
CA SER A 279 39.18 1.65 -10.53
C SER A 279 38.25 1.29 -11.68
N PRO A 280 38.44 0.13 -12.34
CA PRO A 280 37.50 -0.34 -13.34
C PRO A 280 36.12 -0.55 -12.71
N VAL A 281 35.08 -0.23 -13.48
CA VAL A 281 33.70 -0.58 -13.11
C VAL A 281 33.54 -2.09 -13.27
N LEU A 282 33.21 -2.77 -12.16
CA LEU A 282 33.02 -4.21 -12.09
C LEU A 282 31.54 -4.55 -12.07
N SER A 283 31.19 -5.69 -12.67
CA SER A 283 29.86 -6.29 -12.44
C SER A 283 29.76 -6.68 -10.97
N TYR A 284 28.63 -6.36 -10.36
CA TYR A 284 28.39 -6.60 -8.94
C TYR A 284 26.99 -7.16 -8.74
N GLN A 285 26.92 -8.26 -8.02
CA GLN A 285 25.70 -9.01 -7.77
C GLN A 285 25.59 -9.30 -6.29
N GLY A 286 24.38 -9.58 -5.82
CA GLY A 286 24.16 -10.00 -4.45
C GLY A 286 22.87 -10.80 -4.32
N GLU A 287 22.91 -11.78 -3.43
CA GLU A 287 21.76 -12.59 -3.05
C GLU A 287 21.52 -12.37 -1.56
N LEU A 288 20.24 -12.25 -1.17
CA LEU A 288 19.88 -12.12 0.24
C LEU A 288 20.41 -13.33 1.00
N SER A 289 21.27 -13.08 2.00
CA SER A 289 21.93 -14.15 2.74
C SER A 289 20.91 -14.94 3.57
N ALA A 290 21.13 -16.25 3.67
CA ALA A 290 20.49 -17.05 4.72
C ALA A 290 21.04 -16.58 6.09
N PRO A 291 20.20 -16.07 7.00
CA PRO A 291 20.69 -15.50 8.25
C PRO A 291 21.29 -16.56 9.17
N THR A 292 22.56 -16.41 9.53
CA THR A 292 23.27 -17.26 10.51
C THR A 292 23.43 -16.57 11.87
N SER A 293 23.15 -15.27 11.95
CA SER A 293 23.12 -14.48 13.18
C SER A 293 21.96 -13.48 13.14
N LEU A 294 21.76 -12.72 14.23
CA LEU A 294 20.72 -11.68 14.28
C LEU A 294 21.01 -10.56 13.29
N CYS A 295 22.29 -10.27 13.02
CA CYS A 295 22.72 -9.32 11.98
C CYS A 295 22.18 -9.70 10.59
N GLY A 296 22.00 -10.99 10.31
CA GLY A 296 21.35 -11.46 9.10
C GLY A 296 19.88 -11.02 8.98
N TRP A 297 19.26 -10.56 10.06
CA TRP A 297 17.88 -10.03 10.14
C TRP A 297 17.81 -8.50 10.24
N VAL A 298 18.92 -7.79 10.03
CA VAL A 298 18.95 -6.32 10.00
C VAL A 298 17.85 -5.77 9.10
N GLY A 299 17.16 -4.75 9.60
CA GLY A 299 16.04 -4.10 8.97
C GLY A 299 15.14 -3.35 9.96
N VAL A 300 14.35 -2.43 9.43
CA VAL A 300 13.24 -1.77 10.13
C VAL A 300 11.95 -2.54 9.83
N TYR A 301 11.36 -3.15 10.86
CA TYR A 301 10.07 -3.84 10.82
C TYR A 301 9.01 -2.94 11.45
N GLY A 302 8.51 -1.99 10.69
CA GLY A 302 7.47 -1.04 11.10
C GLY A 302 6.06 -1.42 10.65
N GLN A 303 5.93 -2.47 9.84
CA GLN A 303 4.63 -3.06 9.50
C GLN A 303 4.34 -4.21 10.45
N THR A 304 3.93 -3.88 11.68
CA THR A 304 3.73 -4.87 12.74
C THR A 304 2.30 -4.89 13.23
N MET A 305 1.81 -6.07 13.60
CA MET A 305 0.43 -6.33 14.02
C MET A 305 0.43 -7.02 15.38
N ILE A 306 -0.51 -6.61 16.23
CA ILE A 306 -0.89 -7.30 17.45
C ILE A 306 -2.30 -7.86 17.28
N GLU A 307 -2.50 -9.13 17.62
CA GLU A 307 -3.83 -9.74 17.66
C GLU A 307 -4.41 -9.64 19.07
N GLU A 308 -5.51 -8.91 19.20
CA GLU A 308 -6.29 -8.76 20.42
C GLU A 308 -7.42 -9.82 20.48
N SER A 309 -8.05 -9.95 21.64
CA SER A 309 -9.14 -10.92 21.82
C SER A 309 -10.30 -10.68 20.84
N GLY A 310 -10.85 -11.77 20.31
CA GLY A 310 -11.96 -11.72 19.35
C GLY A 310 -11.57 -11.53 17.88
N GLY A 311 -10.28 -11.68 17.53
CA GLY A 311 -9.79 -11.54 16.16
C GLY A 311 -9.70 -10.08 15.71
N HIS A 312 -9.65 -9.15 16.66
CA HIS A 312 -9.35 -7.76 16.41
C HIS A 312 -7.84 -7.58 16.25
N HIS A 313 -7.42 -6.78 15.28
CA HIS A 313 -6.01 -6.50 15.02
C HIS A 313 -5.72 -5.04 15.34
N ALA A 314 -4.65 -4.82 16.11
CA ALA A 314 -4.11 -3.50 16.42
C ALA A 314 -2.73 -3.33 15.80
N ASN A 315 -2.29 -2.07 15.66
CA ASN A 315 -0.93 -1.77 15.26
C ASN A 315 0.03 -2.16 16.39
N GLY A 316 1.06 -2.94 16.05
CA GLY A 316 2.14 -3.23 16.97
C GLY A 316 3.18 -2.12 17.00
N PRO A 317 4.09 -2.15 17.99
CA PRO A 317 5.27 -1.28 17.99
C PRO A 317 6.24 -1.66 16.85
N GLU A 318 6.98 -0.67 16.36
CA GLU A 318 8.08 -0.90 15.43
C GLU A 318 9.17 -1.74 16.09
N LEU A 319 9.73 -2.71 15.36
CA LEU A 319 10.92 -3.45 15.75
C LEU A 319 12.07 -3.11 14.79
N VAL A 320 13.22 -2.70 15.32
CA VAL A 320 14.42 -2.41 14.52
C VAL A 320 15.55 -3.35 14.94
N ILE A 321 16.12 -4.03 13.95
CA ILE A 321 17.34 -4.84 14.12
C ILE A 321 18.49 -4.10 13.45
N LEU A 322 19.47 -3.65 14.25
CA LEU A 322 20.62 -2.86 13.77
C LEU A 322 21.87 -3.72 13.57
N ALA A 323 22.11 -4.65 14.49
CA ALA A 323 23.25 -5.57 14.49
C ALA A 323 23.01 -6.69 15.51
N ASP A 324 23.99 -7.60 15.64
CA ASP A 324 23.97 -8.60 16.70
C ASP A 324 23.91 -7.94 18.09
N GLY A 325 22.88 -8.27 18.86
CA GLY A 325 22.64 -7.70 20.19
C GLY A 325 22.09 -6.27 20.19
N GLN A 326 21.92 -5.62 19.03
CA GLN A 326 21.37 -4.26 18.91
C GLN A 326 19.96 -4.29 18.33
N VAL A 327 18.99 -4.23 19.24
CA VAL A 327 17.56 -4.27 18.92
C VAL A 327 16.89 -3.05 19.55
N ALA A 328 15.97 -2.43 18.83
CA ALA A 328 15.09 -1.41 19.38
C ALA A 328 13.62 -1.80 19.14
N LEU A 329 12.77 -1.46 20.11
CA LEU A 329 11.32 -1.60 20.04
C LEU A 329 10.70 -0.24 20.33
N ASP A 330 9.91 0.28 19.39
CA ASP A 330 9.29 1.62 19.45
C ASP A 330 10.32 2.72 19.78
N GLY A 331 11.46 2.69 19.08
CA GLY A 331 12.59 3.60 19.30
C GLY A 331 13.40 3.37 20.59
N CYS A 332 12.99 2.45 21.47
CA CYS A 332 13.68 2.16 22.72
C CYS A 332 14.60 0.94 22.60
N SER A 333 15.87 1.07 22.99
CA SER A 333 16.81 -0.06 22.96
C SER A 333 16.38 -1.18 23.90
N VAL A 334 16.28 -2.39 23.35
CA VAL A 334 16.04 -3.62 24.11
C VAL A 334 17.35 -4.04 24.77
N ARG A 335 17.31 -4.22 26.09
CA ARG A 335 18.44 -4.67 26.91
C ARG A 335 18.51 -6.19 26.92
N ASN A 336 19.73 -6.70 26.74
CA ASN A 336 20.07 -8.13 26.75
C ASN A 336 19.19 -9.00 25.84
N PRO A 337 18.96 -8.61 24.56
CA PRO A 337 18.27 -9.48 23.62
C PRO A 337 19.07 -10.78 23.43
N ARG A 338 18.37 -11.91 23.38
CA ARG A 338 18.95 -13.22 23.12
C ARG A 338 18.42 -13.75 21.81
N TYR A 339 19.31 -13.99 20.86
CA TYR A 339 18.98 -14.61 19.59
C TYR A 339 19.55 -16.03 19.56
N ASP A 340 18.69 -17.00 19.26
CA ASP A 340 19.03 -18.39 19.04
C ASP A 340 19.09 -18.63 17.53
N ALA A 341 20.29 -18.92 17.00
CA ALA A 341 20.51 -19.05 15.56
C ALA A 341 19.89 -20.32 14.96
N ASP A 342 19.78 -21.40 15.76
CA ASP A 342 19.26 -22.69 15.31
C ASP A 342 17.74 -22.63 15.12
N THR A 343 17.06 -21.94 16.04
CA THR A 343 15.60 -21.77 16.01
C THR A 343 15.16 -20.44 15.38
N GLN A 344 16.11 -19.55 15.09
CA GLN A 344 15.90 -18.19 14.60
C GLN A 344 14.98 -17.36 15.50
N VAL A 345 15.03 -17.61 16.82
CA VAL A 345 14.18 -16.95 17.81
C VAL A 345 14.94 -15.83 18.50
N LEU A 346 14.39 -14.61 18.44
CA LEU A 346 14.79 -13.50 19.28
C LEU A 346 13.87 -13.42 20.51
N ALA A 347 14.47 -13.34 21.69
CA ALA A 347 13.75 -13.20 22.94
C ALA A 347 14.38 -12.13 23.84
N TRP A 348 13.53 -11.43 24.59
CA TRP A 348 13.93 -10.52 25.66
C TRP A 348 12.92 -10.56 26.79
N SER A 349 13.38 -10.21 28.00
CA SER A 349 12.55 -10.23 29.21
C SER A 349 12.08 -8.84 29.60
N ALA A 350 10.94 -8.77 30.32
CA ALA A 350 10.43 -7.53 30.91
C ALA A 350 11.40 -6.87 31.89
N SER A 351 12.27 -7.65 32.53
CA SER A 351 13.27 -7.13 33.46
C SER A 351 14.22 -6.17 32.75
N GLY A 352 14.16 -4.89 33.12
CA GLY A 352 14.97 -3.82 32.53
C GLY A 352 14.46 -3.24 31.20
N ASN A 353 13.39 -3.81 30.62
CA ASN A 353 12.80 -3.36 29.35
C ASN A 353 11.35 -2.84 29.49
N GLY A 354 10.61 -3.27 30.51
CA GLY A 354 9.18 -2.97 30.65
C GLY A 354 8.26 -3.76 29.70
N THR A 355 8.83 -4.36 28.65
CA THR A 355 8.19 -5.27 27.70
C THR A 355 8.94 -6.60 27.63
N SER A 356 8.24 -7.68 27.28
CA SER A 356 8.90 -8.95 26.96
C SER A 356 8.42 -9.43 25.60
N GLY A 357 9.26 -10.18 24.90
CA GLY A 357 8.90 -10.69 23.58
C GLY A 357 9.66 -11.96 23.26
N ARG A 358 9.02 -12.80 22.46
CA ARG A 358 9.60 -14.01 21.89
C ARG A 358 9.09 -14.17 20.47
N ILE A 359 9.94 -13.85 19.51
CA ILE A 359 9.59 -13.84 18.09
C ILE A 359 10.52 -14.76 17.31
N ALA A 360 9.96 -15.53 16.39
CA ALA A 360 10.69 -16.35 15.43
C ALA A 360 10.76 -15.61 14.10
N PHE A 361 11.97 -15.41 13.60
CA PHE A 361 12.18 -14.89 12.26
C PHE A 361 12.04 -15.99 11.22
N ARG A 362 11.53 -15.64 10.05
CA ARG A 362 11.33 -16.56 8.92
C ARG A 362 11.57 -15.85 7.59
N GLN A 363 11.95 -16.63 6.60
CA GLN A 363 11.90 -16.23 5.19
C GLN A 363 10.76 -16.99 4.51
N GLY A 364 9.80 -16.29 3.93
CA GLY A 364 8.69 -16.92 3.24
C GLY A 364 7.77 -15.94 2.51
N PRO A 365 6.84 -16.44 1.69
CA PRO A 365 5.77 -15.60 1.14
C PRO A 365 4.97 -15.00 2.30
N ALA A 366 4.86 -13.67 2.34
CA ALA A 366 4.20 -12.95 3.42
C ALA A 366 2.71 -13.35 3.55
N SER A 367 2.06 -13.72 2.43
CA SER A 367 0.71 -14.25 2.40
C SER A 367 0.44 -15.05 1.12
N THR A 368 -0.74 -15.68 1.01
CA THR A 368 -1.20 -16.32 -0.24
C THR A 368 -1.39 -15.33 -1.40
N LEU A 369 -1.52 -14.02 -1.11
CA LEU A 369 -1.53 -12.96 -2.12
C LEU A 369 -0.12 -12.50 -2.52
N HIS A 370 0.88 -12.65 -1.63
CA HIS A 370 2.26 -12.23 -1.87
C HIS A 370 3.18 -13.44 -2.01
N LYS A 371 3.37 -13.90 -3.25
CA LYS A 371 4.23 -15.06 -3.58
C LYS A 371 5.74 -14.82 -3.40
N GLN A 372 6.15 -13.62 -2.97
CA GLN A 372 7.58 -13.26 -2.85
C GLN A 372 8.13 -13.57 -1.47
N VAL A 373 9.30 -14.22 -1.43
CA VAL A 373 10.03 -14.54 -0.20
C VAL A 373 10.52 -13.26 0.47
N ARG A 374 10.10 -13.03 1.71
CA ARG A 374 10.49 -11.88 2.53
C ARG A 374 10.91 -12.32 3.91
N LYS A 375 11.75 -11.50 4.56
CA LYS A 375 11.93 -11.60 6.00
C LYS A 375 10.62 -11.22 6.68
N CYS A 376 10.24 -11.99 7.68
CA CYS A 376 9.13 -11.68 8.57
C CYS A 376 9.45 -12.25 9.94
N PHE A 377 8.66 -11.85 10.93
CA PHE A 377 8.66 -12.51 12.23
C PHE A 377 7.24 -12.78 12.71
N GLN A 378 7.13 -13.76 13.60
CA GLN A 378 5.90 -14.14 14.26
C GLN A 378 6.22 -14.60 15.68
N GLY A 379 5.39 -14.29 16.65
CA GLY A 379 5.58 -14.72 18.03
C GLY A 379 4.65 -14.03 19.00
N THR A 380 5.14 -13.71 20.18
CA THR A 380 4.37 -12.99 21.21
C THR A 380 5.08 -11.76 21.72
N LEU A 381 4.30 -10.79 22.17
CA LEU A 381 4.74 -9.55 22.79
C LEU A 381 3.87 -9.22 24.01
N GLN A 382 4.51 -8.91 25.14
CA GLN A 382 3.90 -8.26 26.30
C GLN A 382 4.25 -6.78 26.27
N LEU A 383 3.23 -5.92 26.19
CA LEU A 383 3.40 -4.46 26.16
C LEU A 383 3.71 -3.85 27.54
N THR A 384 3.47 -4.60 28.62
CA THR A 384 3.81 -4.21 29.99
C THR A 384 4.37 -5.39 30.76
N ALA A 385 5.16 -5.11 31.81
CA ALA A 385 5.88 -6.14 32.57
C ALA A 385 4.99 -7.19 33.26
N THR A 386 3.71 -6.90 33.45
CA THR A 386 2.71 -7.80 34.06
C THR A 386 1.47 -7.98 33.19
N GLY A 387 1.52 -7.51 31.93
CA GLY A 387 0.40 -7.56 31.00
C GLY A 387 0.25 -8.93 30.32
N PRO A 388 -0.87 -9.14 29.60
CA PRO A 388 -1.02 -10.33 28.78
C PRO A 388 -0.02 -10.37 27.61
N GLU A 389 0.28 -11.58 27.15
CA GLU A 389 0.97 -11.81 25.88
C GLU A 389 -0.02 -11.74 24.73
N PHE A 390 0.34 -10.97 23.70
CA PHE A 390 -0.41 -10.93 22.46
C PHE A 390 0.39 -11.57 21.34
N PRO A 391 -0.25 -12.27 20.40
CA PRO A 391 0.37 -12.62 19.12
C PRO A 391 0.88 -11.35 18.44
N PHE A 392 2.13 -11.40 18.00
CA PHE A 392 2.87 -10.29 17.41
C PHE A 392 3.57 -10.76 16.14
N SER A 393 3.33 -10.06 15.05
CA SER A 393 3.94 -10.36 13.75
C SER A 393 4.39 -9.08 13.07
N GLY A 394 5.30 -9.22 12.11
CA GLY A 394 5.75 -8.07 11.34
C GLY A 394 6.57 -8.41 10.11
N ILE A 395 6.61 -7.44 9.21
CA ILE A 395 7.41 -7.45 7.99
C ILE A 395 8.21 -6.14 7.87
N PRO A 396 9.31 -6.12 7.09
CA PRO A 396 10.06 -4.91 6.82
C PRO A 396 9.20 -3.78 6.22
N GLY A 397 9.57 -2.54 6.55
CA GLY A 397 8.91 -1.31 6.08
C GLY A 397 8.83 -0.25 7.17
N GLN A 398 8.69 1.02 6.81
CA GLN A 398 8.58 2.13 7.76
C GLN A 398 7.20 2.15 8.46
N PRO A 399 7.13 2.48 9.76
CA PRO A 399 5.89 2.91 10.38
C PRO A 399 5.53 4.30 9.84
N TYR A 400 4.27 4.51 9.44
CA TYR A 400 3.81 5.85 9.06
C TYR A 400 3.86 6.80 10.26
N SER A 401 4.49 7.96 10.07
CA SER A 401 4.56 9.09 11.00
C SER A 401 3.15 9.64 11.27
N GLY A 402 2.45 9.02 12.21
CA GLY A 402 1.09 9.38 12.59
C GLY A 402 0.41 8.44 13.60
N GLY A 403 1.15 7.57 14.28
CA GLY A 403 0.58 6.67 15.30
C GLY A 403 -0.23 5.50 14.75
N GLY A 404 0.03 5.09 13.51
CA GLY A 404 -0.53 3.89 12.92
C GLY A 404 0.16 3.59 11.60
N GLY A 405 1.05 2.59 11.62
CA GLY A 405 1.88 2.24 10.48
C GLY A 405 1.08 1.79 9.26
N PHE A 406 1.70 1.88 8.08
CA PHE A 406 1.20 1.27 6.85
C PHE A 406 1.11 -0.25 7.07
N GLN A 407 -0.05 -0.77 7.40
CA GLN A 407 -0.29 -2.20 7.36
C GLN A 407 -0.94 -2.50 6.01
N GLU A 408 -0.15 -2.99 5.06
CA GLU A 408 -0.63 -3.37 3.73
C GLU A 408 -1.90 -4.22 3.86
N GLU A 409 -1.96 -5.19 4.77
CA GLU A 409 -3.13 -6.05 4.98
C GLU A 409 -4.35 -5.34 5.57
N ALA A 410 -4.20 -4.48 6.59
CA ALA A 410 -5.34 -3.77 7.18
C ALA A 410 -5.89 -2.68 6.26
N LEU A 411 -5.01 -1.97 5.55
CA LEU A 411 -5.38 -1.00 4.53
C LEU A 411 -5.99 -1.70 3.31
N LEU A 412 -5.42 -2.82 2.87
CA LEU A 412 -5.97 -3.65 1.80
C LEU A 412 -7.37 -4.13 2.19
N LYS A 413 -7.55 -4.62 3.42
CA LYS A 413 -8.86 -5.03 3.93
C LYS A 413 -9.84 -3.85 3.97
N ALA A 414 -9.46 -2.70 4.53
CA ALA A 414 -10.33 -1.52 4.60
C ALA A 414 -10.73 -1.01 3.19
N CYS A 415 -9.77 -0.97 2.26
CA CYS A 415 -10.01 -0.57 0.88
C CYS A 415 -10.83 -1.62 0.09
N MET A 416 -10.59 -2.91 0.32
CA MET A 416 -11.41 -4.01 -0.21
C MET A 416 -12.83 -3.92 0.32
N ASP A 417 -13.01 -3.69 1.62
CA ASP A 417 -14.32 -3.56 2.27
C ASP A 417 -15.11 -2.38 1.64
N LYS A 418 -14.49 -1.20 1.46
CA LYS A 418 -15.09 -0.06 0.73
C LYS A 418 -15.46 -0.40 -0.71
N GLY A 419 -14.55 -1.05 -1.44
CA GLY A 419 -14.76 -1.45 -2.83
C GLY A 419 -15.90 -2.47 -2.99
N VAL A 420 -15.95 -3.46 -2.11
CA VAL A 420 -17.00 -4.49 -2.03
C VAL A 420 -18.34 -3.84 -1.69
N ALA A 421 -18.38 -2.95 -0.70
CA ALA A 421 -19.58 -2.22 -0.30
C ALA A 421 -20.18 -1.40 -1.46
N ILE A 422 -19.37 -0.60 -2.14
CA ILE A 422 -19.81 0.16 -3.33
C ILE A 422 -20.26 -0.77 -4.46
N GLY A 423 -19.55 -1.89 -4.67
CA GLY A 423 -19.94 -2.92 -5.64
C GLY A 423 -21.29 -3.55 -5.32
N MET A 424 -21.57 -3.83 -4.05
CA MET A 424 -22.85 -4.35 -3.57
C MET A 424 -23.99 -3.36 -3.84
N ILE A 425 -23.84 -2.09 -3.46
CA ILE A 425 -24.85 -1.05 -3.74
C ILE A 425 -25.09 -0.93 -5.24
N SER A 426 -24.03 -0.85 -6.04
CA SER A 426 -24.11 -0.71 -7.49
C SER A 426 -24.87 -1.87 -8.15
N ARG A 427 -24.64 -3.12 -7.71
CA ARG A 427 -25.35 -4.30 -8.24
C ARG A 427 -26.86 -4.25 -7.99
N ILE A 428 -27.28 -3.71 -6.85
CA ILE A 428 -28.70 -3.60 -6.48
C ILE A 428 -29.38 -2.44 -7.23
N THR A 429 -28.67 -1.34 -7.47
CA THR A 429 -29.25 -0.15 -8.10
C THR A 429 -29.18 -0.16 -9.63
N LEU A 430 -28.25 -0.93 -10.24
CA LEU A 430 -28.07 -1.02 -11.69
C LEU A 430 -29.33 -1.39 -12.50
N PRO A 431 -30.21 -2.31 -12.04
CA PRO A 431 -31.46 -2.61 -12.75
C PRO A 431 -32.41 -1.41 -12.90
N TYR A 432 -32.25 -0.36 -12.09
CA TYR A 432 -33.09 0.85 -12.09
C TYR A 432 -32.56 1.97 -13.01
N ARG A 433 -31.61 1.66 -13.89
CA ARG A 433 -30.94 2.61 -14.81
C ARG A 433 -31.84 3.22 -15.89
N GLN A 434 -33.04 2.68 -16.11
CA GLN A 434 -33.87 2.98 -17.28
C GLN A 434 -34.52 4.38 -17.29
N ASN A 435 -34.51 5.12 -16.17
CA ASN A 435 -35.12 6.45 -16.08
C ASN A 435 -34.07 7.54 -15.78
N LYS A 436 -33.33 8.00 -16.79
CA LYS A 436 -32.69 9.33 -16.73
C LYS A 436 -33.80 10.38 -16.84
N PRO A 437 -34.11 11.18 -15.81
CA PRO A 437 -35.10 12.24 -15.96
C PRO A 437 -34.58 13.25 -17.00
N ALA A 438 -35.43 13.63 -17.97
CA ALA A 438 -35.07 14.50 -19.10
C ALA A 438 -34.45 15.87 -18.71
N ASN A 439 -34.59 16.28 -17.45
CA ASN A 439 -34.03 17.54 -16.91
C ASN A 439 -32.55 17.43 -16.47
N TRP A 440 -31.89 16.29 -16.70
CA TRP A 440 -30.47 16.05 -16.37
C TRP A 440 -29.49 16.44 -17.48
N GLY A 441 -29.99 16.92 -18.63
CA GLY A 441 -29.17 17.47 -19.73
C GLY A 441 -28.70 18.92 -19.52
N GLY A 442 -29.01 19.53 -18.36
CA GLY A 442 -28.53 20.86 -18.01
C GLY A 442 -27.02 20.85 -17.79
N THR A 443 -26.35 21.88 -18.33
CA THR A 443 -24.92 22.16 -18.16
C THR A 443 -24.44 21.88 -16.72
N LYS A 444 -23.25 21.26 -16.61
CA LYS A 444 -22.52 20.85 -15.38
C LYS A 444 -22.52 21.85 -14.19
N GLY A 445 -22.99 23.08 -14.36
CA GLY A 445 -23.06 24.14 -13.34
C GLY A 445 -24.40 24.33 -12.61
N GLN A 446 -25.50 23.67 -12.99
CA GLN A 446 -26.80 23.87 -12.29
C GLN A 446 -27.00 23.01 -11.02
N TRP A 447 -26.09 22.05 -10.79
CA TRP A 447 -26.13 21.15 -9.64
C TRP A 447 -24.75 20.97 -9.00
N SER A 448 -23.96 22.05 -8.92
CA SER A 448 -22.88 22.14 -7.94
C SER A 448 -23.50 22.22 -6.55
N GLY A 449 -24.13 21.12 -6.09
CA GLY A 449 -24.25 20.91 -4.66
C GLY A 449 -22.83 20.96 -4.14
N GLU A 450 -22.56 21.89 -3.22
CA GLU A 450 -21.27 21.98 -2.55
C GLU A 450 -20.78 20.58 -2.22
N ARG A 451 -19.49 20.32 -2.47
CA ARG A 451 -18.79 19.11 -2.03
C ARG A 451 -19.18 18.90 -0.57
N ILE A 452 -20.06 17.93 -0.27
CA ILE A 452 -20.46 17.67 1.10
C ILE A 452 -19.17 17.21 1.78
N PRO A 453 -18.59 17.99 2.71
CA PRO A 453 -17.30 17.64 3.29
C PRO A 453 -17.44 16.29 3.98
N ALA A 454 -16.47 15.40 3.79
CA ALA A 454 -16.42 14.11 4.47
C ALA A 454 -16.42 14.26 6.01
N LYS A 455 -16.10 15.45 6.52
CA LYS A 455 -16.16 15.81 7.95
C LYS A 455 -17.54 16.33 8.34
N ARG A 456 -18.47 15.43 8.65
CA ARG A 456 -19.34 15.64 9.82
C ARG A 456 -18.83 14.72 10.91
N ASN A 457 -18.30 15.30 11.98
CA ASN A 457 -17.92 14.60 13.20
C ASN A 457 -19.02 13.61 13.60
N MET A 458 -18.81 12.31 13.36
CA MET A 458 -19.47 11.27 14.14
C MET A 458 -18.82 11.30 15.52
N GLY A 459 -19.30 12.20 16.38
CA GLY A 459 -18.67 12.43 17.68
C GLY A 459 -19.28 13.62 18.41
N LYS A 460 -20.46 13.37 18.98
CA LYS A 460 -21.17 14.02 20.10
C LYS A 460 -22.64 14.02 19.75
N ASP A 461 -23.33 12.94 20.12
CA ASP A 461 -24.74 12.89 20.52
C ASP A 461 -25.14 11.41 20.70
N ILE A 462 -24.44 10.70 21.60
CA ILE A 462 -24.97 9.52 22.30
C ILE A 462 -24.53 9.62 23.75
N GLU A 463 -24.99 10.67 24.43
CA GLU A 463 -25.11 10.72 25.89
C GLU A 463 -26.39 11.50 26.20
N THR A 464 -27.53 10.89 25.91
CA THR A 464 -28.77 10.88 26.70
C THR A 464 -29.88 10.26 25.85
N TYR A 465 -30.13 8.97 26.07
CA TYR A 465 -31.42 8.38 26.46
C TYR A 465 -31.27 6.86 26.55
#